data_AF-A0A918TAY9-F1
#
_entry.id   AF-A0A918TAY9-F1
#
_cell.length_a   1.000
_cell.length_b   1.000
_cell.length_c   1.000
_cell.angle_alpha   90.00
_cell.angle_beta   90.00
_cell.angle_gamma   90.00
#
_symmetry.space_group_name_H-M   'P 1'
#
loop_
_entity.id
_entity.type
_entity.pdbx_description
1 polymer ?
#
loop_
_entity_poly.entity_id
_entity_poly.type
_entity_poly.pdbx_seq_one_letter_code
_entity_poly.pdbx_strand_id
1 'polypeptide(L)'
;MFVSAHGIAGFPEPRARLTRGRGEALAVGSGRVPLMNDQPTHAAARLRELLGEPPCWGWARPQLWEAAEEHLGVTLPTDYKAFLDLYGPGSFDHLFWLVRPVEGTQAELEQIWSLSGRQHLDDPERAPFPFHPHPGGLIQWGGGGDGLMCYFLPEEDDPDDWRVVVETEEGEWHELPGPFTDFLLSCVEGPHRPPFLGRYRPGPTLRYHPESEDGPDHPR
;
A
#
# COMPACT_ATOMS: atom_id res chain seq x y z
N MET A 1 -29.66 -57.83 -9.14
CA MET A 1 -28.63 -58.22 -10.12
C MET A 1 -27.33 -57.55 -9.68
N PHE A 2 -26.34 -58.36 -9.25
CA PHE A 2 -24.88 -58.13 -9.05
C PHE A 2 -24.40 -56.69 -8.74
N VAL A 3 -23.84 -56.30 -7.57
CA VAL A 3 -22.64 -56.74 -6.80
C VAL A 3 -21.38 -57.03 -7.62
N SER A 4 -20.35 -56.17 -7.45
CA SER A 4 -18.90 -56.47 -7.34
C SER A 4 -18.05 -55.27 -7.80
N ALA A 5 -16.80 -55.01 -7.41
CA ALA A 5 -15.89 -55.43 -6.34
C ALA A 5 -14.47 -54.97 -6.76
N HIS A 6 -13.68 -54.43 -5.82
CA HIS A 6 -12.20 -54.55 -5.73
C HIS A 6 -11.33 -53.81 -6.80
N GLY A 7 -10.12 -53.34 -6.50
CA GLY A 7 -9.23 -53.79 -5.44
C GLY A 7 -8.04 -52.89 -5.11
N ILE A 8 -7.39 -53.33 -4.05
CA ILE A 8 -6.22 -52.81 -3.36
C ILE A 8 -5.03 -53.71 -3.74
N ALA A 9 -3.85 -53.13 -4.00
CA ALA A 9 -2.52 -53.76 -3.87
C ALA A 9 -1.48 -52.63 -4.02
N GLY A 10 -0.41 -52.45 -3.24
CA GLY A 10 0.30 -53.34 -2.33
C GLY A 10 1.80 -53.32 -2.68
N PHE A 11 2.60 -52.52 -1.92
CA PHE A 11 4.01 -52.68 -1.49
C PHE A 11 5.13 -53.16 -2.47
N PRO A 12 6.41 -52.70 -2.33
CA PRO A 12 7.23 -53.01 -1.15
C PRO A 12 8.24 -51.96 -0.64
N GLU A 13 8.54 -52.06 0.65
CA GLU A 13 9.75 -51.52 1.30
C GLU A 13 11.03 -52.29 0.90
N PRO A 14 12.20 -51.68 1.14
CA PRO A 14 13.31 -52.40 1.75
C PRO A 14 13.80 -51.76 3.06
N ARG A 15 13.88 -52.63 4.09
CA ARG A 15 14.59 -52.40 5.37
C ARG A 15 16.11 -52.30 5.16
N ALA A 16 16.76 -51.37 5.86
CA ALA A 16 18.15 -51.54 6.29
C ALA A 16 18.46 -50.84 7.62
N ARG A 17 18.66 -51.69 8.63
CA ARG A 17 19.52 -51.65 9.84
C ARG A 17 19.93 -50.31 10.50
N LEU A 18 19.61 -50.25 11.79
CA LEU A 18 20.27 -49.41 12.80
C LEU A 18 21.78 -49.69 12.91
N THR A 19 22.56 -48.61 13.00
CA THR A 19 23.79 -48.56 13.80
C THR A 19 23.72 -47.36 14.74
N ARG A 20 23.84 -47.67 16.04
CA ARG A 20 23.84 -46.74 17.17
C ARG A 20 25.16 -45.96 17.20
N GLY A 21 25.11 -44.65 16.96
CA GLY A 21 26.21 -43.71 17.16
C GLY A 21 25.84 -42.70 18.25
N ARG A 22 26.72 -42.56 19.25
CA ARG A 22 26.63 -41.67 20.40
C ARG A 22 26.74 -40.20 20.00
N GLY A 23 26.00 -39.36 20.74
CA GLY A 23 26.41 -38.00 21.12
C GLY A 23 26.27 -36.94 20.04
N GLU A 24 25.39 -35.98 20.27
CA GLU A 24 25.78 -34.61 20.65
C GLU A 24 24.51 -33.78 20.89
N ALA A 25 24.52 -33.07 22.00
CA ALA A 25 23.46 -32.16 22.38
C ALA A 25 23.45 -30.97 21.41
N LEU A 26 22.47 -30.90 20.53
CA LEU A 26 22.17 -29.68 19.78
C LEU A 26 21.11 -28.91 20.55
N ALA A 27 21.55 -27.76 21.05
CA ALA A 27 20.76 -26.77 21.74
C ALA A 27 19.42 -26.53 21.04
N VAL A 28 18.36 -26.47 21.84
CA VAL A 28 17.09 -25.86 21.46
C VAL A 28 17.38 -24.39 21.22
N GLY A 29 17.80 -24.06 20.00
CA GLY A 29 17.81 -22.72 19.48
C GLY A 29 16.35 -22.30 19.37
N SER A 30 15.90 -21.55 20.37
CA SER A 30 14.69 -20.75 20.31
C SER A 30 14.86 -19.82 19.10
N GLY A 31 14.39 -20.27 17.93
CA GLY A 31 14.39 -19.53 16.69
C GLY A 31 13.40 -18.39 16.83
N ARG A 32 13.84 -17.31 17.48
CA ARG A 32 13.25 -15.99 17.32
C ARG A 32 13.45 -15.65 15.86
N VAL A 33 12.39 -15.82 15.07
CA VAL A 33 12.32 -15.25 13.72
C VAL A 33 12.68 -13.77 13.88
N PRO A 34 13.75 -13.27 13.26
CA PRO A 34 14.01 -11.84 13.27
C PRO A 34 12.84 -11.19 12.54
N LEU A 35 12.14 -10.28 13.22
CA LEU A 35 11.23 -9.34 12.58
C LEU A 35 12.06 -8.58 11.55
N MET A 36 11.91 -8.94 10.27
CA MET A 36 12.56 -8.26 9.16
C MET A 36 12.00 -6.83 9.09
N ASN A 37 12.89 -5.84 9.23
CA ASN A 37 12.72 -4.44 8.84
C ASN A 37 11.59 -3.60 9.48
N ASP A 38 11.61 -3.44 10.81
CA ASP A 38 10.93 -2.31 11.49
C ASP A 38 11.73 -0.98 11.42
N GLN A 39 12.68 -0.84 10.50
CA GLN A 39 13.37 0.43 10.31
C GLN A 39 12.64 1.23 9.23
N PRO A 40 12.12 2.44 9.55
CA PRO A 40 11.53 3.29 8.54
C PRO A 40 12.56 3.51 7.43
N THR A 41 12.10 3.46 6.17
CA THR A 41 12.92 3.81 5.02
C THR A 41 13.57 5.18 5.26
N HIS A 42 14.71 5.43 4.62
CA HIS A 42 15.39 6.72 4.75
C HIS A 42 14.42 7.89 4.47
N ALA A 43 13.51 7.74 3.49
CA ALA A 43 12.49 8.75 3.25
C ALA A 43 11.43 8.87 4.34
N ALA A 44 10.92 7.78 4.89
CA ALA A 44 9.97 7.85 5.99
C ALA A 44 10.59 8.56 7.21
N ALA A 45 11.86 8.27 7.54
CA ALA A 45 12.58 8.98 8.59
C ALA A 45 12.76 10.47 8.26
N ARG A 46 13.13 10.78 7.02
CA ARG A 46 13.35 12.16 6.55
C ARG A 46 12.07 13.00 6.55
N LEU A 47 10.96 12.43 6.09
CA LEU A 47 9.65 13.08 6.13
C LEU A 47 9.23 13.38 7.57
N ARG A 48 9.53 12.49 8.52
CA ARG A 48 9.27 12.73 9.94
C ARG A 48 10.09 13.89 10.51
N GLU A 49 11.35 14.04 10.09
CA GLU A 49 12.16 15.19 10.47
C GLU A 49 11.59 16.50 9.90
N LEU A 50 11.08 16.48 8.67
CA LEU A 50 10.54 17.67 7.98
C LEU A 50 9.17 18.09 8.52
N LEU A 51 8.28 17.13 8.78
CA LEU A 51 6.92 17.36 9.27
C LEU A 51 6.88 17.59 10.79
N GLY A 52 7.90 17.14 11.51
CA GLY A 52 7.94 17.15 12.97
C GLY A 52 7.18 15.99 13.61
N GLU A 53 7.12 16.00 14.95
CA GLU A 53 6.34 15.02 15.69
C GLU A 53 4.86 15.15 15.28
N PRO A 54 4.24 14.06 14.80
CA PRO A 54 2.83 14.08 14.49
C PRO A 54 2.08 14.54 15.75
N PRO A 55 1.16 15.53 15.64
CA PRO A 55 0.41 16.04 16.77
C PRO A 55 -0.57 14.95 17.24
N CYS A 56 -0.04 14.00 18.01
CA CYS A 56 -0.72 12.91 18.69
C CYS A 56 -2.12 12.56 18.13
N TRP A 57 -2.21 11.92 16.96
CA TRP A 57 -3.17 10.83 16.78
C TRP A 57 -2.92 9.96 15.54
N GLY A 58 -3.30 8.68 15.68
CA GLY A 58 -3.00 7.58 14.78
C GLY A 58 -2.44 6.38 15.57
N TRP A 59 -3.30 5.64 16.27
CA TRP A 59 -2.88 4.29 16.67
C TRP A 59 -2.89 3.44 15.43
N ALA A 60 -1.84 2.65 15.22
CA ALA A 60 -1.89 1.59 14.22
C ALA A 60 -3.18 0.79 14.45
N ARG A 61 -4.03 0.75 13.42
CA ARG A 61 -5.29 0.01 13.42
C ARG A 61 -5.20 -1.06 12.34
N PRO A 62 -4.53 -2.19 12.62
CA PRO A 62 -4.34 -3.26 11.64
C PRO A 62 -5.66 -3.72 11.02
N GLN A 63 -6.75 -3.73 11.78
CA GLN A 63 -8.06 -4.20 11.34
C GLN A 63 -8.66 -3.35 10.21
N LEU A 64 -8.33 -2.04 10.17
CA LEU A 64 -8.80 -1.17 9.09
C LEU A 64 -8.07 -1.48 7.78
N TRP A 65 -6.78 -1.80 7.87
CA TRP A 65 -6.00 -2.23 6.72
C TRP A 65 -6.37 -3.63 6.27
N GLU A 66 -6.59 -4.56 7.19
CA GLU A 66 -7.10 -5.91 6.89
C GLU A 66 -8.42 -5.84 6.12
N ALA A 67 -9.37 -5.01 6.55
CA ALA A 67 -10.64 -4.82 5.85
C ALA A 67 -10.46 -4.19 4.46
N ALA A 68 -9.56 -3.21 4.32
CA ALA A 68 -9.26 -2.58 3.04
C ALA A 68 -8.61 -3.56 2.06
N GLU A 69 -7.65 -4.36 2.52
CA GLU A 69 -6.95 -5.37 1.71
C GLU A 69 -7.90 -6.53 1.36
N GLU A 70 -8.83 -6.90 2.24
CA GLU A 70 -9.89 -7.87 1.92
C GLU A 70 -10.85 -7.34 0.86
N HIS A 71 -11.24 -6.06 0.95
CA HIS A 71 -12.10 -5.41 -0.05
C HIS A 71 -11.38 -5.30 -1.40
N LEU A 72 -10.14 -4.83 -1.42
CA LEU A 72 -9.34 -4.70 -2.63
C LEU A 72 -8.89 -6.06 -3.19
N GLY A 73 -8.78 -7.10 -2.38
CA GLY A 73 -8.21 -8.39 -2.81
C GLY A 73 -6.71 -8.34 -3.08
N VAL A 74 -6.03 -7.26 -2.70
CA VAL A 74 -4.58 -7.08 -2.75
C VAL A 74 -4.07 -6.45 -1.47
N THR A 75 -2.82 -6.72 -1.12
CA THR A 75 -2.12 -6.06 -0.02
C THR A 75 -1.63 -4.68 -0.43
N LEU A 76 -1.71 -3.69 0.46
CA LEU A 76 -1.24 -2.32 0.20
C LEU A 76 0.22 -2.14 0.67
N PRO A 77 0.96 -1.17 0.08
CA PRO A 77 2.35 -0.90 0.47
C PRO A 77 2.50 -0.63 1.97
N THR A 78 3.53 -1.20 2.57
CA THR A 78 3.80 -1.14 4.00
C THR A 78 4.13 0.28 4.44
N ASP A 79 4.89 1.01 3.63
CA ASP A 79 5.33 2.37 3.95
C ASP A 79 4.17 3.38 3.92
N TYR A 80 3.22 3.19 3.01
CA TYR A 80 1.95 3.91 2.97
C TYR A 80 1.11 3.68 4.24
N LYS A 81 0.91 2.41 4.62
CA LYS A 81 0.18 2.07 5.86
C LYS A 81 0.86 2.66 7.09
N ALA A 82 2.18 2.53 7.20
CA ALA A 82 2.95 3.07 8.31
C ALA A 82 2.92 4.60 8.38
N PHE A 83 2.99 5.29 7.23
CA PHE A 83 2.90 6.74 7.18
C PHE A 83 1.52 7.23 7.65
N LEU A 84 0.43 6.61 7.17
CA LEU A 84 -0.93 7.00 7.54
C LEU A 84 -1.40 6.45 8.89
N ASP A 85 -0.72 5.45 9.46
CA ASP A 85 -0.86 5.09 10.87
C ASP A 85 -0.24 6.18 11.76
N LEU A 86 0.82 6.86 11.32
CA LEU A 86 1.48 7.92 12.09
C LEU A 86 0.80 9.29 11.97
N TYR A 87 0.39 9.66 10.76
CA TYR A 87 -0.13 11.00 10.46
C TYR A 87 -1.65 11.05 10.29
N GLY A 88 -2.32 9.90 10.11
CA GLY A 88 -3.75 9.83 9.80
C GLY A 88 -4.10 10.27 8.37
N PRO A 89 -5.39 10.20 7.96
CA PRO A 89 -5.83 10.84 6.71
C PRO A 89 -5.68 12.37 6.82
N GLY A 90 -5.51 13.04 5.69
CA GLY A 90 -5.33 14.50 5.70
C GLY A 90 -4.63 15.03 4.48
N SER A 91 -4.05 16.23 4.60
CA SER A 91 -3.35 16.90 3.53
C SER A 91 -1.86 17.07 3.81
N PHE A 92 -1.04 16.64 2.86
CA PHE A 92 0.40 16.84 2.82
C PHE A 92 0.72 18.13 2.04
N ASP A 93 1.14 19.17 2.77
CA ASP A 93 1.54 20.50 2.28
C ASP A 93 0.58 21.16 1.27
N HIS A 94 -0.73 20.86 1.37
CA HIS A 94 -1.76 21.22 0.39
C HIS A 94 -1.51 20.69 -1.03
N LEU A 95 -0.49 19.85 -1.20
CA LEU A 95 -0.13 19.24 -2.46
C LEU A 95 -0.96 17.99 -2.70
N PHE A 96 -1.03 17.13 -1.70
CA PHE A 96 -1.84 15.91 -1.77
C PHE A 96 -2.82 15.86 -0.61
N TRP A 97 -4.03 15.40 -0.89
CA TRP A 97 -4.89 14.76 0.09
C TRP A 97 -4.58 13.26 0.09
N LEU A 98 -4.47 12.68 1.27
CA LEU A 98 -4.14 11.29 1.52
C LEU A 98 -5.30 10.63 2.24
N VAL A 99 -5.80 9.54 1.69
CA VAL A 99 -6.94 8.80 2.24
C VAL A 99 -6.48 7.54 2.96
N ARG A 100 -7.23 7.12 3.96
CA ARG A 100 -7.22 5.77 4.55
C ARG A 100 -8.59 5.49 5.16
N PRO A 101 -8.97 4.22 5.34
CA PRO A 101 -10.15 3.89 6.13
C PRO A 101 -10.01 4.37 7.58
N VAL A 102 -11.11 4.85 8.13
CA VAL A 102 -11.29 5.31 9.52
C VAL A 102 -12.23 4.38 10.28
N GLU A 103 -13.31 3.92 9.64
CA GLU A 103 -14.31 3.02 10.24
C GLU A 103 -14.17 1.56 9.78
N GLY A 104 -13.66 1.34 8.56
CA GLY A 104 -13.54 0.03 7.94
C GLY A 104 -14.87 -0.56 7.48
N THR A 105 -15.90 0.26 7.29
CA THR A 105 -17.21 -0.21 6.81
C THR A 105 -17.17 -0.47 5.31
N GLN A 106 -17.95 -1.43 4.82
CA GLN A 106 -18.03 -1.71 3.38
C GLN A 106 -18.43 -0.47 2.56
N ALA A 107 -19.29 0.39 3.11
CA ALA A 107 -19.72 1.61 2.44
C ALA A 107 -18.57 2.63 2.33
N GLU A 108 -17.78 2.80 3.38
CA GLU A 108 -16.58 3.64 3.36
C GLU A 108 -15.54 3.10 2.39
N LEU A 109 -15.27 1.80 2.43
CA LEU A 109 -14.29 1.16 1.54
C LEU A 109 -14.70 1.27 0.07
N GLU A 110 -15.99 1.14 -0.26
CA GLU A 110 -16.50 1.37 -1.63
C GLU A 110 -16.46 2.85 -2.03
N GLN A 111 -16.55 3.78 -1.07
CA GLN A 111 -16.39 5.21 -1.34
C GLN A 111 -14.93 5.59 -1.64
N ILE A 112 -13.97 5.03 -0.90
CA ILE A 112 -12.53 5.27 -1.09
C ILE A 112 -12.03 4.51 -2.34
N TRP A 113 -12.35 3.22 -2.43
CA TRP A 113 -11.93 2.30 -3.47
C TRP A 113 -13.15 1.65 -4.12
N SER A 114 -13.79 2.39 -5.02
CA SER A 114 -14.95 1.87 -5.73
C SER A 114 -14.56 0.73 -6.66
N LEU A 115 -15.04 -0.48 -6.34
CA LEU A 115 -14.85 -1.68 -7.18
C LEU A 115 -15.94 -1.80 -8.24
N SER A 116 -17.07 -1.11 -8.03
CA SER A 116 -18.16 -1.03 -9.01
C SER A 116 -17.83 -0.15 -10.22
N GLY A 117 -16.69 0.54 -10.19
CA GLY A 117 -15.97 1.03 -11.36
C GLY A 117 -16.16 2.53 -11.62
N ARG A 118 -15.04 3.21 -11.93
CA ARG A 118 -15.05 4.49 -12.64
C ARG A 118 -15.18 4.19 -14.14
N GLN A 119 -16.35 3.71 -14.58
CA GLN A 119 -16.56 3.19 -15.95
C GLN A 119 -16.14 4.13 -17.09
N HIS A 120 -16.02 5.44 -16.83
CA HIS A 120 -15.55 6.43 -17.81
C HIS A 120 -14.04 6.44 -18.02
N LEU A 121 -13.27 5.79 -17.13
CA LEU A 121 -11.81 5.64 -17.17
C LEU A 121 -11.36 4.28 -17.73
N ASP A 122 -12.27 3.32 -17.91
CA ASP A 122 -11.98 2.02 -18.54
C ASP A 122 -11.88 2.10 -20.08
N ASP A 123 -11.96 3.31 -20.66
CA ASP A 123 -11.73 3.55 -22.08
C ASP A 123 -10.21 3.64 -22.34
N PRO A 124 -9.60 2.66 -23.05
CA PRO A 124 -8.16 2.66 -23.32
C PRO A 124 -7.70 3.84 -24.18
N GLU A 125 -8.62 4.52 -24.87
CA GLU A 125 -8.30 5.75 -25.59
C GLU A 125 -8.17 6.98 -24.66
N ARG A 126 -8.64 6.86 -23.41
CA ARG A 126 -8.61 7.93 -22.39
C ARG A 126 -7.60 7.69 -21.28
N ALA A 127 -7.41 6.43 -20.88
CA ALA A 127 -6.43 6.05 -19.86
C ALA A 127 -5.53 4.93 -20.39
N PRO A 128 -4.19 5.08 -20.31
CA PRO A 128 -3.26 4.04 -20.74
C PRO A 128 -3.18 2.86 -19.74
N PHE A 129 -3.82 2.96 -18.57
CA PHE A 129 -3.80 1.96 -17.51
C PHE A 129 -5.20 1.43 -17.21
N PRO A 130 -5.34 0.13 -16.88
CA PRO A 130 -6.56 -0.38 -16.27
C PRO A 130 -6.76 0.18 -14.86
N PHE A 131 -7.99 0.18 -14.35
CA PHE A 131 -8.30 0.51 -12.96
C PHE A 131 -8.73 -0.73 -12.18
N HIS A 132 -8.37 -0.78 -10.90
CA HIS A 132 -8.82 -1.82 -10.00
C HIS A 132 -10.37 -1.84 -9.97
N PRO A 133 -11.06 -3.00 -10.08
CA PRO A 133 -10.57 -4.37 -9.82
C PRO A 133 -10.04 -5.14 -11.04
N HIS A 134 -9.81 -4.50 -12.18
CA HIS A 134 -9.14 -5.19 -13.28
C HIS A 134 -7.72 -5.63 -12.86
N PRO A 135 -7.23 -6.81 -13.28
CA PRO A 135 -5.89 -7.27 -12.93
C PRO A 135 -4.81 -6.25 -13.33
N GLY A 136 -3.89 -5.93 -12.40
CA GLY A 136 -2.87 -4.89 -12.58
C GLY A 136 -3.41 -3.46 -12.59
N GLY A 137 -4.68 -3.27 -12.21
CA GLY A 137 -5.36 -1.99 -12.27
C GLY A 137 -4.90 -1.00 -11.19
N LEU A 138 -4.90 0.28 -11.55
CA LEU A 138 -4.54 1.39 -10.65
C LEU A 138 -5.43 1.42 -9.41
N ILE A 139 -4.80 1.61 -8.25
CA ILE A 139 -5.45 1.75 -6.95
C ILE A 139 -5.23 3.17 -6.44
N GLN A 140 -6.31 3.95 -6.32
CA GLN A 140 -6.22 5.32 -5.85
C GLN A 140 -5.78 5.38 -4.38
N TRP A 141 -4.84 6.26 -4.02
CA TRP A 141 -4.45 6.47 -2.62
C TRP A 141 -4.51 7.94 -2.19
N GLY A 142 -4.69 8.85 -3.15
CA GLY A 142 -4.73 10.29 -2.90
C GLY A 142 -5.03 11.08 -4.17
N GLY A 143 -4.80 12.39 -4.08
CA GLY A 143 -4.90 13.33 -5.19
C GLY A 143 -4.53 14.74 -4.76
N GLY A 144 -4.57 15.69 -5.69
CA GLY A 144 -4.38 17.12 -5.45
C GLY A 144 -5.69 17.90 -5.47
N GLY A 145 -5.66 19.13 -4.99
CA GLY A 145 -6.81 20.04 -4.99
C GLY A 145 -7.17 20.60 -6.37
N ASP A 146 -6.29 20.45 -7.34
CA ASP A 146 -6.43 20.85 -8.75
C ASP A 146 -7.02 19.75 -9.63
N GLY A 147 -7.52 18.65 -9.05
CA GLY A 147 -8.03 17.51 -9.84
C GLY A 147 -6.95 16.51 -10.24
N LEU A 148 -5.72 16.69 -9.74
CA LEU A 148 -4.67 15.68 -9.80
C LEU A 148 -5.09 14.42 -9.02
N MET A 149 -4.78 13.25 -9.55
CA MET A 149 -5.12 11.97 -8.93
C MET A 149 -3.88 11.09 -8.81
N CYS A 150 -3.74 10.42 -7.67
CA CYS A 150 -2.57 9.59 -7.37
C CYS A 150 -2.95 8.13 -7.14
N TYR A 151 -2.19 7.24 -7.76
CA TYR A 151 -2.46 5.81 -7.80
C TYR A 151 -1.21 4.99 -7.50
N PHE A 152 -1.42 3.79 -6.97
CA PHE A 152 -0.45 2.71 -6.99
C PHE A 152 -0.64 1.90 -8.27
N LEU A 153 0.47 1.49 -8.88
CA LEU A 153 0.50 0.58 -10.02
C LEU A 153 0.96 -0.82 -9.55
N PRO A 154 0.03 -1.77 -9.35
CA PRO A 154 0.33 -3.10 -8.82
C PRO A 154 0.85 -4.05 -9.90
N GLU A 155 1.97 -3.69 -10.52
CA GLU A 155 2.63 -4.48 -11.57
C GLU A 155 3.57 -5.56 -10.99
N GLU A 156 4.18 -5.26 -9.85
CA GLU A 156 5.12 -6.16 -9.15
C GLU A 156 4.40 -7.00 -8.07
N ASP A 157 4.95 -8.18 -7.78
CA ASP A 157 4.39 -9.09 -6.76
C ASP A 157 4.48 -8.52 -5.33
N ASP A 158 5.53 -7.74 -5.03
CA ASP A 158 5.71 -7.07 -3.74
C ASP A 158 5.09 -5.66 -3.79
N PRO A 159 4.09 -5.36 -2.93
CA PRO A 159 3.51 -4.02 -2.83
C PRO A 159 4.51 -2.92 -2.50
N ASP A 160 5.60 -3.26 -1.80
CA ASP A 160 6.63 -2.27 -1.45
C ASP A 160 7.47 -1.85 -2.67
N ASP A 161 7.41 -2.59 -3.78
CA ASP A 161 8.05 -2.26 -5.05
C ASP A 161 7.10 -1.53 -6.03
N TRP A 162 5.85 -1.29 -5.66
CA TRP A 162 4.87 -0.64 -6.53
C TRP A 162 5.26 0.80 -6.86
N ARG A 163 5.11 1.14 -8.14
CA ARG A 163 5.31 2.50 -8.64
C ARG A 163 4.10 3.37 -8.35
N VAL A 164 4.33 4.69 -8.40
CA VAL A 164 3.27 5.68 -8.27
C VAL A 164 2.91 6.20 -9.66
N VAL A 165 1.62 6.29 -9.94
CA VAL A 165 1.09 6.92 -11.16
C VAL A 165 0.30 8.16 -10.76
N VAL A 166 0.53 9.25 -11.48
CA VAL A 166 -0.17 10.51 -11.31
C VAL A 166 -0.89 10.88 -12.60
N GLU A 167 -2.18 11.18 -12.50
CA GLU A 167 -2.97 11.81 -13.55
C GLU A 167 -3.14 13.30 -13.20
N THR A 168 -2.76 14.21 -14.09
CA THR A 168 -2.98 15.66 -13.90
C THR A 168 -4.37 16.07 -14.36
N GLU A 169 -4.82 17.28 -13.99
CA GLU A 169 -6.09 17.85 -14.46
C GLU A 169 -6.17 17.90 -16.00
N GLU A 170 -5.03 18.12 -16.66
CA GLU A 170 -4.91 18.15 -18.12
C GLU A 170 -4.96 16.75 -18.78
N GLY A 171 -5.08 15.68 -17.98
CA GLY A 171 -5.08 14.29 -18.45
C GLY A 171 -3.70 13.76 -18.81
N GLU A 172 -2.63 14.36 -18.27
CA GLU A 172 -1.27 13.83 -18.43
C GLU A 172 -1.00 12.72 -17.41
N TRP A 173 -0.37 11.65 -17.87
CA TRP A 173 -0.01 10.50 -17.06
C TRP A 173 1.49 10.49 -16.77
N HIS A 174 1.85 10.41 -15.49
CA HIS A 174 3.24 10.39 -15.02
C HIS A 174 3.47 9.18 -14.14
N GLU A 175 4.33 8.27 -14.60
CA GLU A 175 4.78 7.14 -13.78
C GLU A 175 6.09 7.50 -13.07
N LEU A 176 6.13 7.26 -11.76
CA LEU A 176 7.22 7.69 -10.90
C LEU A 176 7.70 6.52 -10.04
N PRO A 177 8.99 6.48 -9.70
CA PRO A 177 9.50 5.49 -8.77
C PRO A 177 8.76 5.58 -7.43
N GLY A 178 8.29 4.43 -6.94
CA GLY A 178 7.98 4.25 -5.52
C GLY A 178 9.26 3.96 -4.72
N PRO A 179 9.12 3.59 -3.44
CA PRO A 179 7.89 3.44 -2.64
C PRO A 179 7.16 4.77 -2.37
N PHE A 180 5.97 4.72 -1.76
CA PHE A 180 5.11 5.87 -1.48
C PHE A 180 5.83 7.04 -0.77
N THR A 181 6.60 6.72 0.26
CA THR A 181 7.33 7.71 1.07
C THR A 181 8.50 8.34 0.30
N ASP A 182 9.17 7.58 -0.56
CA ASP A 182 10.21 8.11 -1.46
C ASP A 182 9.58 9.06 -2.50
N PHE A 183 8.41 8.73 -3.03
CA PHE A 183 7.65 9.62 -3.90
C PHE A 183 7.30 10.94 -3.19
N LEU A 184 6.73 10.89 -1.98
CA LEU A 184 6.40 12.10 -1.21
C LEU A 184 7.64 12.96 -0.95
N LEU A 185 8.76 12.33 -0.59
CA LEU A 185 10.01 13.03 -0.36
C LEU A 185 10.53 13.71 -1.64
N SER A 186 10.45 13.04 -2.80
CA SER A 186 10.85 13.61 -4.09
C SER A 186 10.04 14.84 -4.50
N CYS A 187 8.80 14.95 -4.03
CA CYS A 187 7.96 16.12 -4.29
C CYS A 187 8.46 17.38 -3.56
N VAL A 188 9.06 17.20 -2.38
CA VAL A 188 9.45 18.30 -1.48
C VAL A 188 10.96 18.57 -1.51
N GLU A 189 11.80 17.55 -1.69
CA GLU A 189 13.25 17.69 -1.81
C GLU A 189 13.72 17.61 -3.28
N GLY A 190 14.76 18.38 -3.63
CA GLY A 190 15.41 18.31 -4.96
C GLY A 190 16.55 17.28 -4.97
N PRO A 191 17.12 16.92 -6.14
CA PRO A 191 16.94 17.49 -7.47
C PRO A 191 15.91 16.77 -8.36
N HIS A 192 15.38 15.63 -7.93
CA HIS A 192 14.52 14.76 -8.74
C HIS A 192 13.02 15.07 -8.59
N ARG A 193 12.69 16.36 -8.59
CA ARG A 193 11.30 16.77 -8.43
C ARG A 193 10.46 16.35 -9.64
N PRO A 194 9.29 15.70 -9.44
CA PRO A 194 8.42 15.34 -10.53
C PRO A 194 8.02 16.56 -11.40
N PRO A 195 8.01 16.41 -12.74
CA PRO A 195 7.75 17.52 -13.65
C PRO A 195 6.33 18.09 -13.53
N PHE A 196 5.34 17.25 -13.21
CA PHE A 196 3.93 17.65 -13.06
C PHE A 196 3.72 18.69 -11.95
N LEU A 197 4.63 18.78 -10.96
CA LEU A 197 4.54 19.76 -9.87
C LEU A 197 4.72 21.20 -10.34
N GLY A 198 5.13 21.41 -11.60
CA GLY A 198 5.20 22.72 -12.24
C GLY A 198 5.89 23.78 -11.36
N ARG A 199 5.10 24.77 -10.92
CA ARG A 199 5.58 25.89 -10.10
C ARG A 199 5.50 25.67 -8.60
N TYR A 200 4.90 24.58 -8.13
CA TYR A 200 4.84 24.30 -6.69
C TYR A 200 6.25 24.24 -6.11
N ARG A 201 6.47 24.98 -5.03
CA ARG A 201 7.69 24.96 -4.22
C ARG A 201 7.25 24.83 -2.77
N PRO A 202 7.76 23.83 -2.02
CA PRO A 202 7.42 23.71 -0.61
C PRO A 202 7.86 24.97 0.11
N GLY A 203 7.08 25.37 1.10
CA GLY A 203 7.44 26.47 1.98
C GLY A 203 8.69 26.16 2.80
N PRO A 204 9.21 27.13 3.58
CA PRO A 204 10.34 26.91 4.48
C PRO A 204 10.03 25.91 5.60
N THR A 205 8.76 25.55 5.80
CA THR A 205 8.29 24.58 6.77
C THR A 205 7.24 23.73 6.09
N LEU A 206 7.50 22.43 5.99
CA LEU A 206 6.56 21.45 5.44
C LEU A 206 5.44 21.20 6.46
N ARG A 207 4.20 21.12 6.01
CA ARG A 207 3.05 20.95 6.91
C ARG A 207 2.25 19.70 6.58
N TYR A 208 1.83 19.01 7.63
CA TYR A 208 0.75 18.03 7.55
C TYR A 208 -0.50 18.62 8.20
N HIS A 209 -1.63 18.52 7.50
CA HIS A 209 -2.93 18.95 7.97
C HIS A 209 -3.80 17.71 8.14
N PRO A 210 -3.88 17.12 9.34
CA PRO A 210 -4.78 16.00 9.59
C PRO A 210 -6.21 16.40 9.24
N GLU A 211 -6.95 15.47 8.64
CA GLU A 211 -8.39 15.62 8.51
C GLU A 211 -9.02 15.63 9.91
N SER A 212 -9.86 16.62 10.20
CA SER A 212 -10.59 16.68 11.46
C SER A 212 -11.56 15.50 11.58
N GLU A 213 -11.77 14.96 12.78
CA GLU A 213 -12.76 13.90 13.06
C GLU A 213 -14.19 14.26 12.60
N ASP A 214 -14.49 15.54 12.37
CA ASP A 214 -15.77 16.04 11.85
C ASP A 214 -15.99 15.79 10.34
N GLY A 215 -15.08 15.06 9.68
CA GLY A 215 -15.18 14.68 8.27
C GLY A 215 -14.86 15.83 7.30
N PRO A 216 -14.72 15.51 6.00
CA PRO A 216 -14.38 16.52 5.00
C PRO A 216 -15.55 17.49 4.82
N ASP A 217 -15.28 18.79 4.97
CA ASP A 217 -16.08 19.83 4.33
C ASP A 217 -15.76 19.77 2.82
N HIS A 218 -16.29 18.74 2.15
CA HIS A 218 -16.20 18.65 0.69
C HIS A 218 -16.91 19.89 0.11
N PRO A 219 -16.20 20.76 -0.65
CA PRO A 219 -16.90 21.80 -1.39
C PRO A 219 -17.90 21.13 -2.34
N ARG A 220 -19.16 21.54 -2.22
CA ARG A 220 -20.25 21.13 -3.11
C ARG A 220 -20.01 21.52 -4.56
#